data_AF-A0A212SPS2-F1
#
_entry.id   AF-A0A212SPS2-F1
#
_cell.length_a   1.000
_cell.length_b   1.000
_cell.length_c   1.000
_cell.angle_alpha   90.00
_cell.angle_beta   90.00
_cell.angle_gamma   90.00
#
_symmetry.space_group_name_H-M   'P 1'
#
loop_
_entity.id
_entity.type
_entity.pdbx_description
1 polymer ?
#
loop_
_entity_poly.entity_id
_entity_poly.type
_entity_poly.pdbx_seq_one_letter_code
_entity_poly.pdbx_strand_id
1 'polypeptide(L)'
;MIRDLSAVLGSAHRAVLLRYLAALGGYAVAQGLAVSLLVPVLGDLLGGDTGGAARWTEWLAVAVLITLGAHYVQAMLGFRVALVILTTLHHRLGDHVAALPLGWFDGTTVGRLTRMGTKSVLSIAGSCAHLLQPLVTGVLTPATVVVVMVFLDWRLGLAALVCSPLILLAARVSVRLLKRLPDGWETRVGEAGTSLSGGERQRVSIARALLKGAPIVLLDEATAALDPENEAYVQRSMEALRERSTLLVIAHRLSTVTAADQIVVLDEGRVTEVGTHQELMVLDGRYARFWNERHRALGWRIAVDTS
;
A
#
# COMPACT_ATOMS: atom_id res chain seq x y z
N MET A 1 11.48 3.69 -0.41
CA MET A 1 11.60 2.93 0.85
C MET A 1 12.76 3.41 1.74
N ILE A 2 14.04 3.26 1.36
CA ILE A 2 15.18 3.70 2.21
C ILE A 2 15.20 5.24 2.38
N ARG A 3 14.92 5.99 1.31
CA ARG A 3 14.77 7.46 1.37
C ARG A 3 13.62 7.89 2.28
N ASP A 4 12.48 7.22 2.18
CA ASP A 4 11.29 7.52 2.99
C ASP A 4 11.53 7.18 4.47
N LEU A 5 12.20 6.06 4.76
CA LEU A 5 12.66 5.71 6.11
C LEU A 5 13.63 6.75 6.68
N SER A 6 14.57 7.23 5.87
CA SER A 6 15.50 8.28 6.30
C SER A 6 14.80 9.63 6.56
N ALA A 7 13.73 9.93 5.81
CA ALA A 7 12.90 11.11 6.03
C ALA A 7 12.06 11.01 7.31
N VAL A 8 11.57 9.80 7.64
CA VAL A 8 10.79 9.54 8.86
C VAL A 8 11.65 9.56 10.13
N LEU A 9 12.86 9.00 10.10
CA LEU A 9 13.75 8.95 11.28
C LEU A 9 14.40 10.30 11.66
N GLY A 10 14.45 11.25 10.72
CA GLY A 10 15.18 12.51 10.89
C GLY A 10 16.71 12.34 10.93
N SER A 11 17.44 13.45 10.82
CA SER A 11 18.91 13.47 10.79
C SER A 11 19.55 12.88 12.05
N ALA A 12 18.87 12.98 13.21
CA ALA A 12 19.34 12.52 14.51
C ALA A 12 19.58 10.99 14.58
N HIS A 13 18.78 10.19 13.86
CA HIS A 13 18.85 8.73 13.95
C HIS A 13 19.43 8.05 12.71
N ARG A 14 19.89 8.84 11.73
CA ARG A 14 20.52 8.35 10.49
C ARG A 14 21.76 7.50 10.77
N ALA A 15 22.55 7.85 11.78
CA ALA A 15 23.75 7.10 12.17
C ALA A 15 23.42 5.69 12.67
N VAL A 16 22.32 5.52 13.41
CA VAL A 16 21.87 4.22 13.93
C VAL A 16 21.41 3.32 12.77
N LEU A 17 20.65 3.89 11.83
CA LEU A 17 20.20 3.18 10.63
C LEU A 17 21.39 2.75 9.74
N LEU A 18 22.38 3.62 9.53
CA LEU A 18 23.58 3.29 8.76
C LEU A 18 24.41 2.18 9.43
N ARG A 19 24.56 2.21 10.76
CA ARG A 19 25.22 1.14 11.52
C ARG A 19 24.49 -0.19 11.38
N TYR A 20 23.15 -0.18 11.45
CA TYR A 20 22.34 -1.37 11.22
C TYR A 20 22.52 -1.91 9.80
N LEU A 21 22.42 -1.06 8.78
CA LEU A 21 22.62 -1.45 7.38
C LEU A 21 24.02 -2.03 7.12
N ALA A 22 25.06 -1.42 7.72
CA ALA A 22 26.43 -1.92 7.62
C ALA A 22 26.59 -3.29 8.29
N ALA A 23 26.05 -3.47 9.51
CA ALA A 23 26.07 -4.75 10.21
C ALA A 23 25.30 -5.83 9.45
N LEU A 24 24.15 -5.48 8.86
CA LEU A 24 23.33 -6.37 8.06
C LEU A 24 24.05 -6.80 6.77
N GLY A 25 24.72 -5.87 6.09
CA GLY A 25 25.56 -6.17 4.93
C GLY A 25 26.74 -7.07 5.29
N GLY A 26 27.42 -6.79 6.41
CA GLY A 26 28.51 -7.63 6.93
C GLY A 26 28.06 -9.05 7.26
N TYR A 27 26.90 -9.20 7.91
CA TYR A 27 26.28 -10.51 8.15
C TYR A 27 25.98 -11.26 6.85
N ALA A 28 25.37 -10.59 5.86
CA ALA A 28 25.02 -11.23 4.58
C ALA A 28 26.26 -11.74 3.82
N VAL A 29 27.36 -11.00 3.87
CA VAL A 29 28.66 -11.40 3.28
C VAL A 29 29.29 -12.54 4.09
N ALA A 30 29.35 -12.44 5.41
CA ALA A 30 29.89 -13.50 6.27
C ALA A 30 29.14 -14.83 6.06
N GLN A 31 27.82 -14.78 5.96
CA GLN A 31 26.99 -15.94 5.63
C GLN A 31 27.34 -16.51 4.24
N GLY A 32 27.53 -15.65 3.24
CA GLY A 32 27.92 -16.08 1.88
C GLY A 32 29.29 -16.76 1.85
N LEU A 33 30.25 -16.23 2.60
CA LEU A 33 31.58 -16.84 2.76
C LEU A 33 31.49 -18.21 3.45
N ALA A 34 30.75 -18.31 4.55
CA ALA A 34 30.55 -19.58 5.26
C ALA A 34 29.91 -20.64 4.37
N VAL A 35 28.88 -20.30 3.59
CA VAL A 35 28.26 -21.23 2.64
C VAL A 35 29.25 -21.64 1.53
N SER A 36 30.09 -20.72 1.06
CA SER A 36 31.06 -21.02 0.00
C SER A 36 32.16 -21.96 0.45
N LEU A 37 32.56 -21.92 1.73
CA LEU A 37 33.55 -22.84 2.30
C LEU A 37 33.07 -24.30 2.35
N LEU A 38 31.77 -24.56 2.19
CA LEU A 38 31.26 -25.93 2.06
C LEU A 38 31.81 -26.63 0.80
N VAL A 39 32.09 -25.87 -0.26
CA VAL A 39 32.57 -26.43 -1.54
C VAL A 39 33.93 -27.12 -1.40
N PRO A 40 34.99 -26.48 -0.89
CA PRO A 40 36.27 -27.15 -0.70
C PRO A 40 36.21 -28.27 0.35
N VAL A 41 35.39 -28.15 1.40
CA VAL A 41 35.15 -29.25 2.36
C VAL A 41 34.63 -30.48 1.64
N LEU A 42 33.59 -30.32 0.83
CA LEU A 42 32.98 -31.42 0.08
C LEU A 42 33.91 -31.94 -1.03
N GLY A 43 34.66 -31.04 -1.69
CA GLY A 43 35.63 -31.40 -2.72
C GLY A 43 36.71 -32.34 -2.19
N ASP A 44 37.37 -31.96 -1.09
CA ASP A 44 38.43 -32.77 -0.48
C ASP A 44 37.88 -34.07 0.12
N LEU A 45 36.70 -34.02 0.77
CA LEU A 45 36.06 -35.19 1.36
C LEU A 45 35.65 -36.22 0.30
N LEU A 46 35.05 -35.79 -0.81
CA LEU A 46 34.66 -36.65 -1.92
C LEU A 46 35.87 -37.11 -2.75
N GLY A 47 36.94 -36.32 -2.77
CA GLY A 47 38.23 -36.68 -3.38
C GLY A 47 39.06 -37.67 -2.56
N GLY A 48 38.66 -37.97 -1.31
CA GLY A 48 39.35 -38.88 -0.41
C GLY A 48 40.47 -38.26 0.43
N ASP A 49 40.69 -36.94 0.35
CA ASP A 49 41.64 -36.22 1.21
C ASP A 49 40.98 -35.78 2.52
N THR A 50 41.04 -36.66 3.52
CA THR A 50 40.49 -36.38 4.85
C THR A 50 41.26 -35.29 5.60
N GLY A 51 42.54 -35.06 5.29
CA GLY A 51 43.38 -34.04 5.92
C GLY A 51 43.08 -32.63 5.39
N GLY A 52 42.87 -32.50 4.08
CA GLY A 52 42.33 -31.29 3.45
C GLY A 52 40.94 -30.94 3.97
N ALA A 53 40.03 -31.91 3.97
CA ALA A 53 38.66 -31.73 4.45
C ALA A 53 38.60 -31.28 5.92
N ALA A 54 39.46 -31.83 6.79
CA ALA A 54 39.54 -31.43 8.20
C ALA A 54 39.95 -29.95 8.35
N ARG A 55 40.99 -29.50 7.63
CA ARG A 55 41.45 -28.10 7.65
C ARG A 55 40.37 -27.14 7.16
N TRP A 56 39.67 -27.48 6.09
CA TRP A 56 38.56 -26.65 5.62
C TRP A 56 37.38 -26.63 6.58
N THR A 57 37.15 -27.72 7.30
CA THR A 57 36.10 -27.80 8.34
C THR A 57 36.43 -26.88 9.52
N GLU A 58 37.69 -26.75 9.91
CA GLU A 58 38.12 -25.77 10.92
C GLU A 58 37.84 -24.33 10.47
N TRP A 59 38.20 -23.99 9.22
CA TRP A 59 37.88 -22.67 8.65
C TRP A 59 36.39 -22.41 8.54
N LEU A 60 35.61 -23.43 8.15
CA LEU A 60 34.15 -23.36 8.12
C LEU A 60 33.58 -23.10 9.52
N ALA A 61 34.09 -23.79 10.55
CA ALA A 61 33.67 -23.57 11.94
C ALA A 61 33.93 -22.12 12.38
N VAL A 62 35.11 -21.57 12.07
CA VAL A 62 35.44 -20.15 12.33
C VAL A 62 34.47 -19.21 11.59
N ALA A 63 34.21 -19.46 10.31
CA ALA A 63 33.28 -18.65 9.51
C ALA A 63 31.84 -18.70 10.05
N VAL A 64 31.39 -19.86 10.53
CA VAL A 64 30.09 -20.04 11.18
C VAL A 64 30.01 -19.25 12.50
N LEU A 65 31.05 -19.29 13.33
CA LEU A 65 31.11 -18.50 14.57
C LEU A 65 31.06 -17.00 14.30
N ILE A 66 31.80 -16.52 13.29
CA ILE A 66 31.73 -15.12 12.84
C ILE A 66 30.32 -14.78 12.37
N THR A 67 29.69 -15.65 11.58
CA THR A 67 28.33 -15.45 11.07
C THR A 67 27.31 -15.41 12.21
N LEU A 68 27.46 -16.24 13.25
CA LEU A 68 26.61 -16.24 14.44
C LEU A 68 26.73 -14.92 15.20
N GLY A 69 27.96 -14.45 15.44
CA GLY A 69 28.21 -13.16 16.07
C GLY A 69 27.64 -11.99 15.26
N ALA A 70 27.87 -11.99 13.94
CA ALA A 70 27.33 -10.98 13.03
C ALA A 70 25.79 -11.00 13.01
N HIS A 71 25.17 -12.19 13.04
CA HIS A 71 23.72 -12.35 13.13
C HIS A 71 23.14 -11.75 14.41
N TYR A 72 23.78 -12.00 15.55
CA TYR A 72 23.37 -11.43 16.83
C TYR A 72 23.48 -9.90 16.83
N VAL A 73 24.62 -9.36 16.37
CA VAL A 73 24.87 -7.91 16.34
C VAL A 73 23.87 -7.20 15.42
N GLN A 74 23.66 -7.71 14.20
CA GLN A 74 22.71 -7.09 13.27
C GLN A 74 21.27 -7.16 13.82
N ALA A 75 20.88 -8.26 14.47
CA ALA A 75 19.53 -8.42 15.02
C ALA A 75 19.28 -7.42 16.16
N MET A 76 20.25 -7.27 17.07
CA MET A 76 20.19 -6.30 18.16
C MET A 76 20.14 -4.85 17.64
N LEU A 77 20.91 -4.52 16.62
CA LEU A 77 20.85 -3.20 15.97
C LEU A 77 19.51 -2.98 15.26
N GLY A 78 18.95 -4.02 14.62
CA GLY A 78 17.64 -3.98 13.97
C GLY A 78 16.51 -3.68 14.96
N PHE A 79 16.48 -4.38 16.11
CA PHE A 79 15.52 -4.11 17.18
C PHE A 79 15.70 -2.71 17.78
N ARG A 80 16.95 -2.24 17.95
CA ARG A 80 17.21 -0.87 18.41
C ARG A 80 16.64 0.17 17.45
N VAL A 81 16.83 -0.01 16.13
CA VAL A 81 16.23 0.87 15.10
C VAL A 81 14.71 0.82 15.16
N ALA A 82 14.11 -0.37 15.26
CA ALA A 82 12.66 -0.52 15.36
C ALA A 82 12.09 0.19 16.61
N LEU A 83 12.75 0.07 17.76
CA LEU A 83 12.35 0.74 19.00
C LEU A 83 12.41 2.27 18.86
N VAL A 84 13.49 2.79 18.27
CA VAL A 84 13.65 4.23 18.00
C VAL A 84 12.56 4.75 17.07
N ILE A 85 12.24 4.01 16.00
CA ILE A 85 11.13 4.36 15.09
C ILE A 85 9.80 4.35 15.84
N LEU A 86 9.55 3.32 16.64
CA LEU A 86 8.32 3.15 17.40
C LEU A 86 8.09 4.32 18.36
N THR A 87 9.09 4.70 19.15
CA THR A 87 9.00 5.80 20.12
C THR A 87 8.90 7.16 19.42
N THR A 88 9.69 7.37 18.37
CA THR A 88 9.66 8.63 17.59
C THR A 88 8.31 8.86 16.93
N LEU A 89 7.74 7.83 16.31
CA LEU A 89 6.43 7.92 15.67
C LEU A 89 5.31 8.12 16.70
N HIS A 90 5.37 7.47 17.86
CA HIS A 90 4.41 7.69 18.95
C HIS A 90 4.45 9.14 19.46
N HIS A 91 5.65 9.68 19.73
CA HIS A 91 5.79 11.06 20.18
C HIS A 91 5.28 12.06 19.12
N ARG A 92 5.69 11.92 17.86
CA ARG A 92 5.22 12.80 16.77
C ARG A 92 3.71 12.73 16.58
N LEU A 93 3.13 11.54 16.67
CA LEU A 93 1.69 11.36 16.56
C LEU A 93 0.98 12.02 17.75
N GLY A 94 1.50 11.86 18.97
CA GLY A 94 0.98 12.54 20.16
C GLY A 94 1.05 14.07 20.06
N ASP A 95 2.22 14.62 19.71
CA ASP A 95 2.44 16.07 19.57
C ASP A 95 1.53 16.67 18.49
N HIS A 96 1.37 15.96 17.36
CA HIS A 96 0.50 16.41 16.28
C HIS A 96 -0.97 16.39 16.68
N VAL A 97 -1.42 15.32 17.34
CA VAL A 97 -2.80 15.20 17.84
C VAL A 97 -3.13 16.30 18.84
N ALA A 98 -2.20 16.61 19.75
CA ALA A 98 -2.39 17.64 20.77
C ALA A 98 -2.54 19.06 20.17
N ALA A 99 -2.03 19.29 18.95
CA ALA A 99 -2.12 20.58 18.26
C ALA A 99 -3.41 20.73 17.41
N LEU A 100 -4.23 19.68 17.27
CA LEU A 100 -5.41 19.72 16.41
C LEU A 100 -6.62 20.37 17.11
N PRO A 101 -7.44 21.15 16.37
CA PRO A 101 -8.64 21.77 16.92
C PRO A 101 -9.68 20.73 17.32
N LEU A 102 -10.45 21.00 18.39
CA LEU A 102 -11.45 20.07 18.94
C LEU A 102 -12.51 19.63 17.92
N GLY A 103 -12.84 20.47 16.93
CA GLY A 103 -13.77 20.14 15.85
C GLY A 103 -13.25 19.11 14.84
N TRP A 104 -11.98 18.72 14.92
CA TRP A 104 -11.38 17.66 14.10
C TRP A 104 -11.71 16.26 14.64
N PHE A 105 -12.07 16.14 15.93
CA PHE A 105 -12.33 14.85 16.57
C PHE A 105 -13.79 14.42 16.37
N ASP A 106 -14.02 13.58 15.37
CA ASP A 106 -15.27 12.84 15.19
C ASP A 106 -15.08 11.32 15.40
N GLY A 107 -16.18 10.56 15.42
CA GLY A 107 -16.14 9.10 15.62
C GLY A 107 -15.32 8.33 14.58
N THR A 108 -15.17 8.85 13.35
CA THR A 108 -14.37 8.22 12.29
C THR A 108 -12.88 8.50 12.43
N THR A 109 -12.57 9.68 12.97
CA THR A 109 -11.22 10.22 13.08
C THR A 109 -10.52 9.66 14.31
N VAL A 110 -11.24 9.49 15.42
CA VAL A 110 -10.75 8.80 16.63
C VAL A 110 -10.40 7.34 16.34
N GLY A 111 -11.24 6.62 15.58
CA GLY A 111 -10.97 5.22 15.22
C GLY A 111 -9.69 5.07 14.37
N ARG A 112 -9.50 5.97 13.41
CA ARG A 112 -8.31 6.01 12.56
C ARG A 112 -7.04 6.30 13.35
N LEU A 113 -7.13 7.23 14.32
CA LEU A 113 -6.01 7.61 15.17
C LEU A 113 -5.58 6.45 16.09
N THR A 114 -6.54 5.77 16.69
CA THR A 114 -6.29 4.57 17.52
C THR A 114 -5.59 3.48 16.71
N ARG A 115 -6.05 3.19 15.48
CA ARG A 115 -5.40 2.23 14.57
C ARG A 115 -3.99 2.68 14.17
N MET A 116 -3.79 3.98 13.98
CA MET A 116 -2.48 4.52 13.62
C MET A 116 -1.48 4.30 14.75
N GLY A 117 -1.85 4.63 15.99
CA GLY A 117 -1.01 4.44 17.18
C GLY A 117 -0.72 2.96 17.50
N THR A 118 -1.72 2.08 17.41
CA THR A 118 -1.55 0.68 17.85
C THR A 118 -1.04 -0.28 16.77
N LYS A 119 -1.54 -0.19 15.53
CA LYS A 119 -1.29 -1.21 14.50
C LYS A 119 -0.32 -0.72 13.43
N SER A 120 -0.49 0.50 12.95
CA SER A 120 0.30 1.02 11.81
C SER A 120 1.73 1.33 12.23
N VAL A 121 1.91 2.00 13.36
CA VAL A 121 3.25 2.30 13.89
C VAL A 121 4.01 1.02 14.25
N LEU A 122 3.35 0.04 14.90
CA LEU A 122 3.96 -1.25 15.23
C LEU A 122 4.39 -2.01 13.97
N SER A 123 3.55 -2.00 12.93
CA SER A 123 3.87 -2.63 11.64
C SER A 123 5.07 -1.97 10.96
N ILE A 124 5.17 -0.63 10.99
CA ILE A 124 6.30 0.11 10.40
C ILE A 124 7.59 -0.19 11.16
N ALA A 125 7.55 -0.19 12.49
CA ALA A 125 8.69 -0.52 13.33
C ALA A 125 9.15 -1.98 13.11
N GLY A 126 8.21 -2.94 13.15
CA GLY A 126 8.49 -4.36 12.92
C GLY A 126 9.01 -4.67 11.52
N SER A 127 8.56 -3.92 10.51
CA SER A 127 9.05 -4.05 9.13
C SER A 127 10.56 -3.79 9.03
N CYS A 128 11.09 -2.84 9.81
CA CYS A 128 12.52 -2.52 9.79
C CYS A 128 13.36 -3.64 10.42
N ALA A 129 12.86 -4.28 11.47
CA ALA A 129 13.57 -5.38 12.13
C ALA A 129 13.51 -6.69 11.32
N HIS A 130 12.38 -6.98 10.67
CA HIS A 130 12.12 -8.31 10.12
C HIS A 130 12.09 -8.39 8.59
N LEU A 131 11.79 -7.32 7.86
CA LEU A 131 11.73 -7.37 6.40
C LEU A 131 13.04 -6.98 5.73
N LEU A 132 13.81 -6.08 6.35
CA LEU A 132 15.04 -5.59 5.74
C LEU A 132 16.12 -6.68 5.69
N GLN A 133 16.19 -7.54 6.71
CA GLN A 133 17.17 -8.62 6.77
C GLN A 133 17.00 -9.61 5.60
N PRO A 134 15.83 -10.26 5.38
CA PRO A 134 15.64 -11.17 4.25
C PRO A 134 15.87 -10.54 2.88
N LEU A 135 15.56 -9.24 2.72
CA LEU A 135 15.79 -8.51 1.48
C LEU A 135 17.28 -8.36 1.19
N VAL A 136 18.07 -8.00 2.20
CA VAL A 136 19.52 -7.82 2.02
C VAL A 136 20.21 -9.17 1.86
N THR A 137 19.92 -10.15 2.71
CA THR A 137 20.56 -11.49 2.60
C THR A 137 20.15 -12.20 1.32
N GLY A 138 18.90 -12.08 0.88
CA GLY A 138 18.41 -12.67 -0.37
C GLY A 138 19.12 -12.16 -1.63
N VAL A 139 19.84 -11.04 -1.56
CA VAL A 139 20.61 -10.47 -2.67
C VAL A 139 22.12 -10.59 -2.42
N LEU A 140 22.62 -10.14 -1.28
CA LEU A 140 24.06 -10.10 -0.99
C LEU A 140 24.65 -11.49 -0.77
N THR A 141 23.93 -12.42 -0.14
CA THR A 141 24.47 -13.75 0.15
C THR A 141 24.70 -14.55 -1.14
N PRO A 142 23.73 -14.68 -2.07
CA PRO A 142 23.99 -15.32 -3.36
C PRO A 142 25.07 -14.61 -4.19
N ALA A 143 25.09 -13.27 -4.19
CA ALA A 143 26.11 -12.50 -4.90
C ALA A 143 27.52 -12.78 -4.36
N THR A 144 27.66 -12.87 -3.03
CA THR A 144 28.93 -13.22 -2.38
C THR A 144 29.36 -14.63 -2.76
N VAL A 145 28.43 -15.59 -2.73
CA VAL A 145 28.71 -16.98 -3.14
C VAL A 145 29.22 -17.03 -4.58
N VAL A 146 28.55 -16.37 -5.52
CA VAL A 146 28.98 -16.32 -6.94
C VAL A 146 30.40 -15.74 -7.06
N VAL A 147 30.67 -14.61 -6.40
CA VAL A 147 31.98 -13.96 -6.44
C VAL A 147 33.07 -14.88 -5.89
N VAL A 148 32.85 -15.47 -4.71
CA VAL A 148 33.81 -16.39 -4.08
C VAL A 148 34.03 -17.64 -4.94
N MET A 149 32.96 -18.15 -5.56
CA MET A 149 33.03 -19.36 -6.35
C MET A 149 33.82 -19.19 -7.65
N VAL A 150 33.87 -17.97 -8.22
CA VAL A 150 34.77 -17.68 -9.35
C VAL A 150 36.24 -17.87 -8.98
N PHE A 151 36.63 -17.61 -7.73
CA PHE A 151 38.01 -17.78 -7.26
C PHE A 151 38.32 -19.20 -6.77
N LEU A 152 37.35 -19.89 -6.17
CA LEU A 152 37.53 -21.28 -5.72
C LEU A 152 37.52 -22.25 -6.91
N ASP A 153 36.47 -22.20 -7.73
CA ASP A 153 36.26 -23.08 -8.86
C ASP A 153 35.55 -22.33 -10.00
N TRP A 154 36.33 -21.82 -10.96
CA TRP A 154 35.80 -20.99 -12.05
C TRP A 154 34.64 -21.66 -12.81
N ARG A 155 34.62 -23.00 -12.88
CA ARG A 155 33.54 -23.80 -13.50
C ARG A 155 32.23 -23.68 -12.72
N LEU A 156 32.28 -23.83 -11.39
CA LEU A 156 31.13 -23.66 -10.50
C LEU A 156 30.70 -22.18 -10.43
N GLY A 157 31.66 -21.25 -10.43
CA GLY A 157 31.40 -19.82 -10.51
C GLY A 157 30.65 -19.43 -11.78
N LEU A 158 31.05 -19.96 -12.94
CA LEU A 158 30.39 -19.70 -14.22
C LEU A 158 28.98 -20.32 -14.26
N ALA A 159 28.80 -21.54 -13.72
CA ALA A 159 27.48 -22.15 -13.57
C ALA A 159 26.55 -21.30 -12.67
N ALA A 160 27.06 -20.82 -11.53
CA ALA A 160 26.30 -19.97 -10.62
C ALA A 160 25.96 -18.61 -11.27
N LEU A 161 26.86 -18.04 -12.06
CA LEU A 161 26.63 -16.81 -12.82
C LEU A 161 25.51 -16.99 -13.86
N VAL A 162 25.51 -18.12 -14.59
CA VAL A 162 24.46 -18.45 -15.57
C VAL A 162 23.10 -18.68 -14.90
N CYS A 163 23.08 -19.25 -13.70
CA CYS A 163 21.85 -19.42 -12.92
C CYS A 163 21.36 -18.12 -12.26
N SER A 164 22.22 -17.12 -12.08
CA SER A 164 21.88 -15.86 -11.40
C SER A 164 20.74 -15.07 -12.08
N PRO A 165 20.68 -14.91 -13.43
CA PRO A 165 19.53 -14.34 -14.12
C PRO A 165 18.22 -15.08 -13.85
N LEU A 166 18.24 -16.41 -13.73
CA LEU A 166 17.05 -17.21 -13.44
C LEU A 166 16.54 -16.97 -12.02
N ILE A 167 17.46 -16.90 -11.04
CA ILE A 167 17.14 -16.57 -9.64
C ILE A 167 16.56 -15.16 -9.54
N LEU A 168 17.16 -14.17 -10.22
CA LEU A 168 16.66 -12.80 -10.27
C LEU A 168 15.32 -12.69 -11.00
N LEU A 169 15.11 -13.47 -12.06
CA LEU A 169 13.84 -13.53 -12.77
C LEU A 169 12.76 -14.14 -11.88
N ALA A 170 13.03 -15.26 -11.22
CA ALA A 170 12.12 -15.89 -10.26
C ALA A 170 11.76 -14.91 -9.13
N ALA A 171 12.74 -14.22 -8.54
CA ALA A 171 12.49 -13.20 -7.52
C ALA A 171 11.61 -12.04 -8.06
N ARG A 172 11.88 -11.54 -9.27
CA ARG A 172 11.08 -10.48 -9.90
C ARG A 172 9.68 -10.94 -10.29
N VAL A 173 9.53 -12.20 -10.67
CA VAL A 173 8.24 -12.83 -10.98
C VAL A 173 7.44 -12.98 -9.70
N SER A 174 8.03 -13.51 -8.62
CA SER A 174 7.40 -13.59 -7.30
C SER A 174 6.95 -12.22 -6.78
N VAL A 175 7.78 -11.18 -6.91
CA VAL A 175 7.41 -9.79 -6.54
C VAL A 175 6.31 -9.23 -7.46
N ARG A 176 6.29 -9.57 -8.75
CA ARG A 176 5.25 -9.15 -9.70
C ARG A 176 3.91 -9.87 -9.47
N LEU A 177 3.95 -11.16 -9.12
CA LEU A 177 2.78 -11.93 -8.70
C LEU A 177 2.22 -11.38 -7.39
N LEU A 178 3.07 -11.06 -6.42
CA LEU A 178 2.65 -10.44 -5.16
C LEU A 178 1.99 -9.06 -5.34
N LYS A 179 2.30 -8.35 -6.44
CA LYS A 179 1.67 -7.07 -6.82
C LYS A 179 0.38 -7.20 -7.62
N ARG A 180 -0.03 -8.41 -8.00
CA ARG A 180 -1.28 -8.67 -8.72
C ARG A 180 -2.18 -9.53 -7.84
N LEU A 181 -2.97 -8.84 -7.02
CA LEU A 181 -4.04 -9.35 -6.16
C LEU A 181 -3.57 -10.22 -4.98
N PRO A 182 -3.48 -9.68 -3.75
CA PRO A 182 -3.19 -10.51 -2.59
C PRO A 182 -4.32 -11.52 -2.31
N ASP A 183 -5.61 -11.17 -2.50
CA ASP A 183 -6.69 -12.10 -2.12
C ASP A 183 -7.93 -12.07 -3.04
N GLY A 184 -7.89 -11.44 -4.23
CA GLY A 184 -9.07 -11.39 -5.12
C GLY A 184 -10.30 -10.77 -4.43
N TRP A 185 -11.43 -11.49 -4.39
CA TRP A 185 -12.65 -11.08 -3.65
C TRP A 185 -12.46 -11.04 -2.13
N GLU A 186 -11.46 -11.73 -1.59
CA GLU A 186 -11.16 -11.78 -0.15
C GLU A 186 -10.23 -10.64 0.30
N THR A 187 -9.91 -9.70 -0.61
CA THR A 187 -8.97 -8.60 -0.33
C THR A 187 -9.48 -7.75 0.81
N ARG A 188 -8.71 -7.69 1.90
CA ARG A 188 -9.06 -6.86 3.07
C ARG A 188 -8.90 -5.37 2.75
N VAL A 189 -10.04 -4.68 2.56
CA VAL A 189 -10.10 -3.26 2.18
C VAL A 189 -9.83 -2.25 3.32
N GLY A 190 -9.46 -2.74 4.51
CA GLY A 190 -9.31 -1.92 5.72
C GLY A 190 -10.64 -1.42 6.30
N GLU A 191 -10.59 -0.78 7.48
CA GLU A 191 -11.80 -0.14 8.04
C GLU A 191 -12.23 1.03 7.13
N ALA A 192 -13.55 1.14 6.91
CA ALA A 192 -14.17 2.09 6.01
C ALA A 192 -13.63 2.11 4.56
N GLY A 193 -12.98 1.05 4.08
CA GLY A 193 -12.45 0.99 2.72
C GLY A 193 -11.25 1.93 2.49
N THR A 194 -10.43 2.14 3.53
CA THR A 194 -9.25 3.04 3.49
C THR A 194 -8.20 2.66 2.46
N SER A 195 -8.16 1.41 1.99
CA SER A 195 -7.25 0.98 0.93
C SER A 195 -7.81 1.21 -0.48
N LEU A 196 -9.04 1.70 -0.60
CA LEU A 196 -9.72 1.96 -1.87
C LEU A 196 -9.66 3.45 -2.20
N SER A 197 -9.59 3.79 -3.47
CA SER A 197 -9.84 5.16 -3.95
C SER A 197 -11.29 5.59 -3.67
N GLY A 198 -11.59 6.89 -3.81
CA GLY A 198 -12.96 7.41 -3.65
C GLY A 198 -13.97 6.66 -4.54
N GLY A 199 -13.68 6.57 -5.84
CA GLY A 199 -14.52 5.86 -6.80
C GLY A 199 -14.59 4.35 -6.58
N GLU A 200 -13.55 3.72 -6.04
CA GLU A 200 -13.57 2.30 -5.66
C GLU A 200 -14.50 2.03 -4.47
N ARG A 201 -14.43 2.83 -3.40
CA ARG A 201 -15.36 2.71 -2.26
C ARG A 201 -16.81 2.84 -2.70
N GLN A 202 -17.06 3.77 -3.60
CA GLN A 202 -18.38 4.04 -4.13
C GLN A 202 -18.94 2.87 -4.94
N ARG A 203 -18.12 2.24 -5.79
CA ARG A 203 -18.51 1.02 -6.52
C ARG A 203 -18.84 -0.14 -5.59
N VAL A 204 -18.06 -0.34 -4.52
CA VAL A 204 -18.36 -1.36 -3.49
C VAL A 204 -19.69 -1.05 -2.78
N SER A 205 -19.99 0.21 -2.49
CA SER A 205 -21.26 0.63 -1.90
C SER A 205 -22.45 0.33 -2.83
N ILE A 206 -22.34 0.66 -4.11
CA ILE A 206 -23.37 0.38 -5.12
C ILE A 206 -23.59 -1.13 -5.27
N ALA A 207 -22.52 -1.92 -5.33
CA ALA A 207 -22.62 -3.38 -5.39
C ALA A 207 -23.32 -3.96 -4.15
N ARG A 208 -23.06 -3.43 -2.95
CA ARG A 208 -23.77 -3.82 -1.73
C ARG A 208 -25.26 -3.48 -1.79
N ALA A 209 -25.63 -2.33 -2.35
CA ALA A 209 -27.03 -1.94 -2.50
C ALA A 209 -27.77 -2.91 -3.45
N LEU A 210 -27.14 -3.24 -4.58
CA LEU A 210 -27.66 -4.23 -5.55
C LEU A 210 -27.86 -5.60 -4.90
N LEU A 211 -26.86 -6.11 -4.18
CA LEU A 211 -26.90 -7.42 -3.55
C LEU A 211 -27.89 -7.50 -2.38
N LYS A 212 -28.10 -6.39 -1.66
CA LYS A 212 -29.03 -6.36 -0.53
C LYS A 212 -30.48 -6.57 -0.96
N GLY A 213 -30.83 -6.21 -2.20
CA GLY A 213 -32.20 -6.35 -2.72
C GLY A 213 -33.22 -5.59 -1.89
N ALA A 214 -32.86 -4.43 -1.33
CA ALA A 214 -33.76 -3.64 -0.50
C ALA A 214 -34.86 -3.00 -1.35
N PRO A 215 -36.13 -2.94 -0.89
CA PRO A 215 -37.22 -2.35 -1.67
C PRO A 215 -37.10 -0.83 -1.82
N ILE A 216 -36.36 -0.16 -0.91
CA ILE A 216 -36.10 1.27 -0.94
C ILE A 216 -34.59 1.48 -0.78
N VAL A 217 -34.00 2.30 -1.65
CA VAL A 217 -32.56 2.61 -1.65
C VAL A 217 -32.36 4.13 -1.63
N LEU A 218 -31.69 4.62 -0.60
CA LEU A 218 -31.28 6.02 -0.47
C LEU A 218 -29.83 6.17 -0.93
N LEU A 219 -29.58 7.14 -1.81
CA LEU A 219 -28.24 7.45 -2.33
C LEU A 219 -27.93 8.91 -2.04
N ASP A 220 -27.02 9.13 -1.10
CA ASP A 220 -26.53 10.45 -0.74
C ASP A 220 -25.21 10.74 -1.47
N GLU A 221 -25.23 11.69 -2.39
CA GLU A 221 -24.09 12.12 -3.22
C GLU A 221 -23.29 10.99 -3.90
N ALA A 222 -23.91 9.83 -4.12
CA ALA A 222 -23.25 8.60 -4.59
C ALA A 222 -22.79 8.64 -6.06
N THR A 223 -22.56 9.82 -6.64
CA THR A 223 -22.03 10.04 -8.01
C THR A 223 -20.90 11.09 -8.08
N ALA A 224 -20.49 11.70 -6.96
CA ALA A 224 -19.60 12.87 -6.97
C ALA A 224 -18.12 12.57 -7.28
N ALA A 225 -17.63 11.34 -7.08
CA ALA A 225 -16.19 11.01 -7.13
C ALA A 225 -15.79 10.04 -8.25
N LEU A 226 -16.47 10.07 -9.42
CA LEU A 226 -16.22 9.12 -10.51
C LEU A 226 -15.53 9.75 -11.73
N ASP A 227 -14.50 9.05 -12.23
CA ASP A 227 -13.85 9.33 -13.51
C ASP A 227 -14.83 9.08 -14.68
N PRO A 228 -14.72 9.82 -15.80
CA PRO A 228 -15.64 9.71 -16.95
C PRO A 228 -15.75 8.29 -17.53
N GLU A 229 -14.66 7.51 -17.51
CA GLU A 229 -14.63 6.14 -18.03
C GLU A 229 -15.49 5.16 -17.17
N ASN A 230 -15.69 5.49 -15.89
CA ASN A 230 -16.45 4.66 -14.95
C ASN A 230 -17.92 5.07 -14.80
N GLU A 231 -18.32 6.23 -15.35
CA GLU A 231 -19.67 6.77 -15.23
C GLU A 231 -20.73 5.83 -15.83
N ALA A 232 -20.40 5.16 -16.94
CA ALA A 232 -21.29 4.21 -17.61
C ALA A 232 -21.67 3.00 -16.72
N TYR A 233 -20.75 2.51 -15.88
CA TYR A 233 -21.01 1.36 -15.01
C TYR A 233 -21.93 1.72 -13.84
N VAL A 234 -21.76 2.93 -13.30
CA VAL A 234 -22.63 3.44 -12.24
C VAL A 234 -24.03 3.65 -12.78
N GLN A 235 -24.16 4.19 -13.99
CA GLN A 235 -25.47 4.39 -14.60
C GLN A 235 -26.24 3.10 -14.86
N ARG A 236 -25.57 2.07 -15.40
CA ARG A 236 -26.17 0.73 -15.52
C ARG A 236 -26.58 0.14 -14.17
N SER A 237 -25.79 0.40 -13.12
CA SER A 237 -26.11 -0.08 -11.77
C SER A 237 -27.33 0.64 -11.17
N MET A 238 -27.46 1.94 -11.44
CA MET A 238 -28.61 2.75 -11.05
C MET A 238 -29.88 2.32 -11.78
N GLU A 239 -29.78 2.03 -13.08
CA GLU A 239 -30.88 1.47 -13.88
C GLU A 239 -31.33 0.11 -13.32
N ALA A 240 -30.38 -0.80 -13.04
CA ALA A 240 -30.69 -2.10 -12.44
C ALA A 240 -31.33 -1.99 -11.04
N LEU A 241 -30.95 -1.00 -10.24
CA LEU A 241 -31.59 -0.71 -8.96
C LEU A 241 -33.01 -0.15 -9.15
N ARG A 242 -33.21 0.76 -10.11
CA ARG A 242 -34.53 1.37 -10.41
C ARG A 242 -35.57 0.33 -10.84
N GLU A 243 -35.15 -0.70 -11.58
CA GLU A 243 -36.06 -1.78 -11.99
C GLU A 243 -36.60 -2.60 -10.81
N ARG A 244 -35.91 -2.60 -9.67
CA ARG A 244 -36.18 -3.49 -8.54
C ARG A 244 -36.58 -2.79 -7.25
N SER A 245 -36.29 -1.49 -7.13
CA SER A 245 -36.38 -0.74 -5.89
C SER A 245 -36.79 0.71 -6.12
N THR A 246 -37.48 1.31 -5.15
CA THR A 246 -37.70 2.76 -5.12
C THR A 246 -36.39 3.46 -4.77
N LEU A 247 -35.90 4.31 -5.67
CA LEU A 247 -34.64 5.04 -5.50
C LEU A 247 -34.91 6.47 -5.02
N LEU A 248 -34.35 6.85 -3.88
CA LEU A 248 -34.30 8.25 -3.42
C LEU A 248 -32.87 8.74 -3.56
N VAL A 249 -32.63 9.77 -4.37
CA VAL A 249 -31.28 10.26 -4.68
C VAL A 249 -31.14 11.72 -4.32
N ILE A 250 -30.13 12.04 -3.51
CA ILE A 250 -29.67 13.42 -3.30
C ILE A 250 -28.62 13.70 -4.38
N ALA A 251 -29.02 14.48 -5.39
CA ALA A 251 -28.23 14.66 -6.60
C ALA A 251 -27.62 16.07 -6.67
N HIS A 252 -26.32 16.12 -6.95
CA HIS A 252 -25.60 17.36 -7.31
C HIS A 252 -25.22 17.45 -8.79
N ARG A 253 -25.49 16.42 -9.59
CA ARG A 253 -25.25 16.40 -11.04
C ARG A 253 -26.55 16.59 -11.79
N LEU A 254 -26.53 17.46 -12.79
CA LEU A 254 -27.70 17.79 -13.62
C LEU A 254 -28.27 16.56 -14.33
N SER A 255 -27.41 15.69 -14.89
CA SER A 255 -27.84 14.45 -15.57
C SER A 255 -28.66 13.52 -14.68
N THR A 256 -28.27 13.38 -13.41
CA THR A 256 -29.00 12.56 -12.43
C THR A 256 -30.36 13.17 -12.08
N VAL A 257 -30.42 14.50 -11.97
CA VAL A 257 -31.65 15.23 -11.65
C VAL A 257 -32.67 15.12 -12.79
N THR A 258 -32.26 15.34 -14.05
CA THR A 258 -33.16 15.28 -15.21
C THR A 258 -33.70 13.88 -15.46
N ALA A 259 -32.92 12.85 -15.13
CA ALA A 259 -33.32 11.46 -15.30
C ALA A 259 -34.28 10.95 -14.20
N ALA A 260 -34.69 11.78 -13.23
CA ALA A 260 -35.59 11.39 -12.16
C ALA A 260 -37.06 11.44 -12.60
N ASP A 261 -37.84 10.44 -12.19
CA ASP A 261 -39.29 10.39 -12.46
C ASP A 261 -40.06 11.46 -11.69
N GLN A 262 -39.54 11.83 -10.51
CA GLN A 262 -40.06 12.92 -9.68
C GLN A 262 -38.90 13.64 -8.98
N ILE A 263 -38.95 14.96 -8.95
CA ILE A 263 -37.98 15.84 -8.33
C ILE A 263 -38.64 16.55 -7.15
N VAL A 264 -37.96 16.58 -6.02
CA VAL A 264 -38.40 17.26 -4.79
C VAL A 264 -37.36 18.32 -4.44
N VAL A 265 -37.77 19.59 -4.39
CA VAL A 265 -36.90 20.71 -4.05
C VAL A 265 -37.06 21.05 -2.58
N LEU A 266 -35.97 20.92 -1.84
CA LEU A 266 -35.88 21.33 -0.44
C LEU A 266 -35.23 22.71 -0.33
N ASP A 267 -35.88 23.60 0.42
CA ASP A 267 -35.34 24.90 0.79
C ASP A 267 -35.67 25.21 2.26
N GLU A 268 -34.67 25.66 3.01
CA GLU A 268 -34.81 25.95 4.45
C GLU A 268 -35.50 24.83 5.26
N GLY A 269 -35.23 23.57 4.90
CA GLY A 269 -35.80 22.38 5.54
C GLY A 269 -37.27 22.10 5.18
N ARG A 270 -37.85 22.81 4.21
CA ARG A 270 -39.22 22.60 3.70
C ARG A 270 -39.21 22.18 2.24
N VAL A 271 -40.18 21.36 1.86
CA VAL A 271 -40.43 21.04 0.46
C VAL A 271 -41.13 22.23 -0.18
N THR A 272 -40.50 22.82 -1.21
CA THR A 272 -41.01 24.02 -1.89
C THR A 272 -41.61 23.72 -3.26
N GLU A 273 -41.05 22.74 -3.97
CA GLU A 273 -41.52 22.33 -5.30
C GLU A 273 -41.44 20.80 -5.43
N VAL A 274 -42.41 20.22 -6.12
CA VAL A 274 -42.46 18.79 -6.48
C VAL A 274 -43.00 18.64 -7.88
N GLY A 275 -42.32 17.88 -8.74
CA GLY A 275 -42.77 17.62 -10.10
C GLY A 275 -41.71 16.95 -10.96
N THR A 276 -42.02 16.76 -12.24
CA THR A 276 -41.05 16.32 -13.24
C THR A 276 -40.14 17.48 -13.66
N HIS A 277 -39.01 17.18 -14.32
CA HIS A 277 -38.13 18.21 -14.87
C HIS A 277 -38.89 19.22 -15.75
N GLN A 278 -39.78 18.73 -16.63
CA GLN A 278 -40.54 19.59 -17.56
C GLN A 278 -41.50 20.52 -16.82
N GLU A 279 -42.26 19.98 -15.86
CA GLU A 279 -43.20 20.77 -15.05
C GLU A 279 -42.49 21.85 -14.24
N LEU A 280 -41.39 21.48 -13.57
CA LEU A 280 -40.62 22.41 -12.74
C LEU A 280 -39.88 23.48 -13.55
N MET A 281 -39.51 23.19 -14.81
CA MET A 281 -38.95 24.20 -15.72
C MET A 281 -40.00 25.22 -16.18
N VAL A 282 -41.27 24.83 -16.35
CA VAL A 282 -42.36 25.74 -16.74
C VAL A 282 -42.78 26.65 -15.59
N LEU A 283 -42.71 26.16 -14.35
CA LEU A 283 -43.02 26.94 -13.14
C LEU A 283 -42.04 28.10 -12.89
N ASP A 284 -40.88 28.11 -13.56
CA ASP A 284 -39.80 29.09 -13.41
C ASP A 284 -39.41 29.36 -11.93
N GLY A 285 -39.48 28.29 -11.13
CA GLY A 285 -39.27 28.34 -9.68
C GLY A 285 -37.79 28.36 -9.27
N ARG A 286 -37.53 27.92 -8.04
CA ARG A 286 -36.17 27.69 -7.53
C ARG A 286 -35.47 26.58 -8.31
N TYR A 287 -36.20 25.54 -8.73
CA TYR A 287 -35.62 24.48 -9.57
C TYR A 287 -35.06 25.02 -10.89
N ALA A 288 -35.89 25.75 -11.65
CA ALA A 288 -35.52 26.28 -12.97
C ALA A 288 -34.31 27.23 -12.88
N ARG A 289 -34.28 28.08 -11.85
CA ARG A 289 -33.13 28.96 -11.58
C ARG A 289 -31.86 28.17 -11.29
N PHE A 290 -31.91 27.20 -10.36
CA PHE A 290 -30.77 26.32 -10.05
C PHE A 290 -30.25 25.60 -11.30
N TRP A 291 -31.17 25.06 -12.11
CA TRP A 291 -30.84 24.38 -13.35
C TRP A 291 -30.12 25.31 -14.34
N ASN A 292 -30.68 26.49 -14.60
CA ASN A 292 -30.13 27.48 -15.53
C ASN A 292 -28.75 27.97 -15.09
N GLU A 293 -28.54 28.22 -13.81
CA GLU A 293 -27.24 28.61 -13.25
C GLU A 293 -26.18 27.53 -13.47
N ARG A 294 -26.49 26.28 -13.10
CA ARG A 294 -25.58 25.14 -13.28
C ARG A 294 -25.32 24.83 -14.75
N HIS A 295 -26.31 24.98 -15.62
CA HIS A 295 -26.15 24.71 -17.04
C HIS A 295 -25.25 25.76 -17.71
N ARG A 296 -25.37 27.04 -17.33
CA ARG A 296 -24.46 28.11 -17.76
C ARG A 296 -23.02 27.85 -17.29
N ALA A 297 -22.84 27.37 -16.06
CA ALA A 297 -21.53 27.07 -15.51
C ALA A 297 -20.79 25.93 -16.26
N LEU A 298 -21.51 24.92 -16.78
CA LEU A 298 -20.90 23.83 -17.57
C LEU A 298 -20.33 24.30 -18.93
N GLY A 299 -20.83 25.42 -19.47
CA GLY A 299 -20.35 26.03 -20.71
C GLY A 299 -19.21 27.04 -20.52
N TRP A 300 -18.80 27.30 -19.27
CA TRP A 300 -17.79 28.31 -18.97
C TRP A 300 -16.40 27.82 -19.38
N ARG A 301 -15.81 28.48 -20.37
CA ARG A 301 -14.40 28.34 -20.75
C ARG A 301 -13.66 29.61 -20.34
N ILE A 302 -12.51 29.46 -19.69
CA ILE A 302 -11.58 30.58 -19.54
C ILE A 302 -11.12 30.94 -20.96
N ALA A 303 -11.46 32.14 -21.42
CA ALA A 303 -10.87 32.68 -22.63
C ALA A 303 -9.37 32.79 -22.37
N VAL A 304 -8.57 31.97 -23.04
CA VAL A 304 -7.12 32.19 -23.12
C VAL A 304 -6.97 33.33 -24.11
N ASP A 305 -6.78 34.53 -23.56
CA ASP A 305 -6.47 35.72 -24.35
C ASP A 305 -5.14 35.46 -25.05
N THR A 306 -5.20 35.14 -26.35
CA THR A 306 -4.03 34.98 -27.21
C THR A 306 -3.77 36.33 -27.86
N SER A 307 -3.21 37.23 -27.07
CA SER A 307 -2.50 38.42 -27.55
C SER A 307 -1.02 38.11 -27.75
#